data_AF-A0A818PRG0-F1
#
_entry.id   AF-A0A818PRG0-F1
#
_cell.length_a   1.000
_cell.length_b   1.000
_cell.length_c   1.000
_cell.angle_alpha   90.00
_cell.angle_beta   90.00
_cell.angle_gamma   90.00
#
_symmetry.space_group_name_H-M   'P 1'
#
loop_
_entity.id
_entity.type
_entity.pdbx_description
1 polymer ?
#
loop_
_entity_poly.entity_id
_entity_poly.type
_entity_poly.pdbx_seq_one_letter_code
_entity_poly.pdbx_strand_id
1 'polypeptide(L)'
;MSTTPSPLPSPERAIIGFFLYVASIFTFIIYLLWAYLPNNWFENIGITYYPHKYWSIAIAILVVTLLIGIVLVNCLVNSLSVPSLDSMKLIHDRHTRKKMNVKNLNTDAIPPVCDLDLSFVNQVLYSSDIK
;
A
#
# COMPACT_ATOMS: atom_id res chain seq x y z
N MET A 1 22.80 18.42 -10.59
CA MET A 1 22.35 17.89 -9.29
C MET A 1 20.88 17.51 -9.44
N SER A 2 20.57 16.25 -9.69
CA SER A 2 19.20 15.79 -9.93
C SER A 2 18.48 15.64 -8.60
N THR A 3 17.57 16.56 -8.29
CA THR A 3 16.71 16.51 -7.10
C THR A 3 15.65 15.41 -7.29
N THR A 4 16.00 14.16 -7.04
CA THR A 4 14.98 13.10 -6.90
C THR A 4 14.27 13.33 -5.57
N PRO A 5 12.95 13.62 -5.57
CA PRO A 5 12.24 13.88 -4.33
C PRO A 5 12.24 12.61 -3.49
N SER A 6 12.90 12.67 -2.33
CA SER A 6 12.97 11.56 -1.38
C SER A 6 11.55 11.25 -0.89
N PRO A 7 11.15 9.96 -0.78
CA PRO A 7 9.85 9.57 -0.25
C PRO A 7 9.75 9.73 1.27
N LEU A 8 10.80 10.24 1.93
CA LEU A 8 10.83 10.44 3.37
C LEU A 8 9.75 11.43 3.83
N PRO A 9 9.18 11.22 5.03
CA PRO A 9 8.29 12.18 5.65
C PRO A 9 9.03 13.50 5.85
N SER A 10 8.64 14.52 5.07
CA SER A 10 9.13 15.88 5.24
C SER A 10 8.04 16.75 5.88
N PRO A 11 8.42 17.78 6.66
CA PRO A 11 7.46 18.73 7.22
C PRO A 11 6.53 19.33 6.16
N GLU A 12 7.05 19.63 4.97
CA GLU A 12 6.28 20.17 3.84
C GLU A 12 5.16 19.22 3.38
N ARG A 13 5.46 17.92 3.24
CA ARG A 13 4.46 16.90 2.87
C ARG A 13 3.38 16.74 3.95
N ALA A 14 3.77 16.83 5.22
CA ALA A 14 2.83 16.74 6.33
C ALA A 14 1.83 17.92 6.33
N ILE A 15 2.31 19.13 6.04
CA ILE A 15 1.47 20.33 5.92
C ILE A 15 0.47 20.17 4.77
N ILE A 16 0.92 19.72 3.59
CA ILE A 16 0.03 19.48 2.44
C ILE A 16 -1.04 18.43 2.79
N GLY A 17 -0.64 17.33 3.45
CA GLY A 17 -1.57 16.30 3.90
C GLY A 17 -2.62 16.83 4.87
N PHE A 18 -2.22 17.69 5.81
CA PHE A 18 -3.13 18.32 6.75
C PHE A 18 -4.13 19.26 6.06
N PHE A 19 -3.67 20.12 5.14
CA PHE A 19 -4.56 20.99 4.37
C PHE A 19 -5.57 20.18 3.53
N LEU A 20 -5.10 19.14 2.85
CA LEU A 20 -5.97 18.24 2.08
C LEU A 20 -7.01 17.55 2.98
N TYR A 21 -6.63 17.12 4.18
CA TYR A 21 -7.54 16.51 5.14
C TYR A 21 -8.65 17.47 5.56
N VAL A 22 -8.31 18.69 6.00
CA VAL A 22 -9.30 19.71 6.40
C VAL A 22 -10.20 20.09 5.22
N ALA A 23 -9.61 20.32 4.04
CA ALA A 23 -10.35 20.66 2.83
C ALA A 23 -11.29 19.52 2.39
N SER A 24 -10.88 18.26 2.55
CA SER A 24 -11.70 17.09 2.19
C SER A 24 -12.94 16.99 3.09
N ILE A 25 -12.79 17.18 4.41
CA ILE A 25 -13.92 17.16 5.34
C ILE A 25 -14.88 18.30 5.02
N PHE A 26 -14.35 19.51 4.81
CA PHE A 26 -15.17 20.67 4.48
C PHE A 26 -15.98 20.46 3.19
N THR A 27 -15.31 19.99 2.13
CA THR A 27 -15.96 19.68 0.84
C THR A 27 -16.99 18.57 0.99
N PHE A 28 -16.71 17.55 1.80
CA PHE A 28 -17.63 16.45 2.06
C PHE A 28 -18.90 16.92 2.78
N ILE A 29 -18.78 17.79 3.78
CA ILE A 29 -19.94 18.38 4.47
C ILE A 29 -20.79 19.20 3.49
N ILE A 30 -20.17 20.03 2.65
CA ILE A 30 -20.89 20.80 1.62
C ILE A 30 -21.60 19.86 0.64
N TYR A 31 -20.94 18.79 0.21
CA TYR A 31 -21.52 17.80 -0.69
C TYR A 31 -22.73 17.10 -0.04
N LEU A 32 -22.67 16.73 1.23
CA LEU A 32 -23.81 16.15 1.95
C LEU A 32 -24.96 17.15 2.07
N LEU A 33 -24.69 18.39 2.44
CA LEU A 33 -25.70 19.44 2.50
C LEU A 33 -26.39 19.59 1.14
N TRP A 34 -25.62 19.67 0.06
CA TRP A 34 -26.16 19.76 -1.30
C TRP A 34 -26.96 18.52 -1.73
N ALA A 35 -26.47 17.32 -1.40
CA ALA A 35 -27.12 16.07 -1.80
C ALA A 35 -28.46 15.81 -1.08
N TYR A 36 -28.54 16.16 0.21
CA TYR A 36 -29.68 15.80 1.07
C TYR A 36 -30.68 16.94 1.31
N LEU A 37 -30.30 18.23 1.23
CA LEU A 37 -31.27 19.31 1.43
C LEU A 37 -32.30 19.35 0.29
N PRO A 38 -33.58 19.62 0.59
CA PRO A 38 -34.61 19.83 -0.43
C PRO A 38 -34.36 21.13 -1.21
N ASN A 39 -34.81 21.17 -2.46
CA ASN A 39 -34.56 22.27 -3.41
C ASN A 39 -35.05 23.63 -2.88
N ASN A 40 -36.19 23.62 -2.18
CA ASN A 40 -36.82 24.82 -1.61
C ASN A 40 -35.90 25.57 -0.63
N TRP A 41 -34.99 24.87 0.05
CA TRP A 41 -34.02 25.52 0.94
C TRP A 41 -32.99 26.33 0.16
N PHE A 42 -32.52 25.79 -0.97
CA PHE A 42 -31.57 26.51 -1.84
C PHE A 42 -32.21 27.73 -2.49
N GLU A 43 -33.47 27.60 -2.92
CA GLU A 43 -34.24 28.71 -3.50
C GLU A 43 -34.47 29.84 -2.48
N ASN A 44 -34.75 29.51 -1.22
CA ASN A 44 -34.89 30.51 -0.14
C ASN A 44 -33.58 31.25 0.18
N ILE A 45 -32.43 30.61 -0.05
CA ILE A 45 -31.09 31.21 0.12
C ILE A 45 -30.71 32.03 -1.14
N GLY A 46 -31.50 31.98 -2.22
CA GLY A 46 -31.24 32.66 -3.48
C GLY A 46 -30.33 31.87 -4.43
N ILE A 47 -30.09 30.59 -4.17
CA ILE A 47 -29.31 29.70 -5.03
C ILE A 47 -30.25 28.98 -5.99
N THR A 48 -30.46 29.57 -7.16
CA THR A 48 -31.37 29.06 -8.21
C THR A 48 -30.70 28.15 -9.24
N TYR A 49 -29.37 28.20 -9.35
CA TYR A 49 -28.61 27.41 -10.34
C TYR A 49 -27.63 26.45 -9.66
N TYR A 50 -28.03 25.18 -9.55
CA TYR A 50 -27.17 24.08 -9.09
C TYR A 50 -27.36 22.86 -10.00
N PRO A 51 -26.37 21.95 -10.09
CA PRO A 51 -26.49 20.76 -10.92
C PRO A 51 -27.64 19.85 -10.47
N HIS A 52 -28.22 19.12 -11.41
CA HIS A 52 -29.30 18.18 -11.11
C HIS A 52 -28.86 17.15 -10.06
N LYS A 53 -29.74 16.82 -9.10
CA LYS A 53 -29.43 15.93 -7.96
C LYS A 53 -28.91 14.54 -8.37
N TYR A 54 -29.21 14.07 -9.57
CA TYR A 54 -28.62 12.85 -10.12
C TYR A 54 -27.07 12.85 -10.05
N TRP A 55 -26.45 14.01 -10.18
CA TRP A 55 -25.00 14.16 -10.06
C TRP A 55 -24.47 13.75 -8.68
N SER A 56 -25.26 13.84 -7.60
CA SER A 56 -24.81 13.35 -6.29
C SER A 56 -24.51 11.85 -6.35
N ILE A 57 -25.44 11.07 -6.91
CA ILE A 57 -25.29 9.62 -7.09
C ILE A 57 -24.14 9.31 -8.05
N ALA A 58 -24.07 10.00 -9.18
CA ALA A 58 -23.01 9.78 -10.17
C ALA A 58 -21.61 10.04 -9.59
N ILE A 59 -21.43 11.12 -8.83
CA ILE A 59 -20.17 11.45 -8.14
C ILE A 59 -19.82 10.36 -7.13
N ALA A 60 -20.78 9.88 -6.33
CA ALA A 60 -20.53 8.82 -5.36
C ALA A 60 -20.04 7.52 -6.05
N ILE A 61 -20.69 7.12 -7.15
CA ILE A 61 -20.29 5.95 -7.93
C ILE A 61 -18.89 6.15 -8.53
N LEU A 62 -18.58 7.34 -9.05
CA LEU A 62 -17.26 7.68 -9.58
C LEU A 62 -16.17 7.55 -8.52
N VAL A 63 -16.39 8.07 -7.31
CA VAL A 63 -15.42 7.98 -6.20
C VAL A 63 -15.17 6.51 -5.83
N VAL A 64 -16.22 5.70 -5.68
CA VAL A 64 -16.08 4.26 -5.38
C VAL A 64 -15.30 3.53 -6.48
N THR A 65 -15.66 3.79 -7.74
CA THR A 65 -14.99 3.19 -8.90
C THR A 65 -13.51 3.56 -8.94
N LEU A 66 -13.19 4.83 -8.66
CA LEU A 66 -11.82 5.33 -8.64
C LEU A 66 -11.00 4.74 -7.49
N LEU A 67 -11.57 4.59 -6.30
CA LEU A 67 -10.90 3.92 -5.17
C LEU A 67 -10.55 2.47 -5.48
N ILE A 68 -11.50 1.71 -6.05
CA ILE A 68 -11.27 0.33 -6.50
C ILE A 68 -10.19 0.32 -7.58
N GLY A 69 -10.27 1.23 -8.55
CA GLY A 69 -9.28 1.39 -9.61
C GLY A 69 -7.87 1.64 -9.09
N ILE A 70 -7.70 2.51 -8.08
CA ILE A 70 -6.41 2.78 -7.44
C ILE A 70 -5.84 1.50 -6.82
N VAL A 71 -6.64 0.73 -6.08
CA VAL A 71 -6.18 -0.52 -5.46
C VAL A 71 -5.74 -1.53 -6.52
N LEU A 72 -6.55 -1.71 -7.57
CA LEU A 72 -6.23 -2.63 -8.65
C LEU A 72 -4.96 -2.23 -9.40
N VAL A 73 -4.82 -0.94 -9.74
CA VAL A 73 -3.61 -0.43 -10.41
C VAL A 73 -2.37 -0.64 -9.55
N ASN A 74 -2.44 -0.34 -8.25
CA ASN A 74 -1.32 -0.58 -7.34
C ASN A 74 -0.98 -2.08 -7.25
N CYS A 75 -1.98 -2.96 -7.19
CA CYS A 75 -1.77 -4.40 -7.19
C CYS A 75 -1.06 -4.88 -8.47
N LEU A 76 -1.52 -4.40 -9.63
CA LEU A 76 -0.92 -4.71 -10.92
C LEU A 76 0.52 -4.21 -11.03
N VAL A 77 0.77 -2.95 -10.67
CA VAL A 77 2.12 -2.35 -10.68
C VAL A 77 3.05 -3.11 -9.74
N ASN A 78 2.58 -3.46 -8.54
CA ASN A 78 3.35 -4.26 -7.59
C ASN A 78 3.67 -5.65 -8.19
N SER A 79 2.69 -6.32 -8.79
CA SER A 79 2.87 -7.63 -9.42
C SER A 79 3.86 -7.60 -10.60
N LEU A 80 3.92 -6.50 -11.34
CA LEU A 80 4.89 -6.32 -12.44
C LEU A 80 6.29 -5.96 -11.94
N SER A 81 6.41 -5.38 -10.74
CA SER A 81 7.68 -4.93 -10.16
C SER A 81 8.42 -6.03 -9.39
N VAL A 82 7.69 -7.03 -8.89
CA VAL A 82 8.29 -8.16 -8.14
C VAL A 82 8.85 -9.23 -9.08
N PRO A 83 9.94 -9.93 -8.67
CA PRO A 83 10.44 -11.09 -9.41
C PRO A 83 9.41 -12.24 -9.38
N SER A 84 9.57 -13.23 -10.27
CA SER A 84 8.70 -14.42 -10.32
C SER A 84 8.59 -15.10 -8.95
N LEU A 85 7.44 -15.71 -8.65
CA LEU A 85 7.16 -16.33 -7.35
C LEU A 85 8.15 -17.46 -7.00
N ASP A 86 8.73 -18.12 -8.01
CA ASP A 86 9.76 -19.15 -7.84
C ASP A 86 11.18 -18.59 -7.64
N SER A 87 11.35 -17.26 -7.64
CA SER A 87 12.67 -16.66 -7.51
C SER A 87 13.16 -16.69 -6.06
N MET A 88 14.32 -17.31 -5.83
CA MET A 88 15.00 -17.28 -4.53
C MET A 88 15.30 -15.85 -4.02
N LYS A 89 15.25 -14.85 -4.90
CA LYS A 89 15.39 -13.42 -4.54
C LYS A 89 14.25 -12.91 -3.65
N LEU A 90 13.10 -13.61 -3.61
CA LEU A 90 12.01 -13.28 -2.68
C LEU A 90 12.33 -13.71 -1.25
N ILE A 91 13.19 -14.73 -1.08
CA ILE A 91 13.55 -15.30 0.23
C ILE A 91 14.90 -14.73 0.71
N HIS A 92 15.80 -14.44 -0.23
CA HIS A 92 17.15 -13.97 0.07
C HIS A 92 17.37 -12.52 -0.32
N ASP A 93 17.82 -11.74 0.66
CA ASP A 93 18.25 -10.36 0.49
C ASP A 93 19.80 -10.26 0.41
N ARG A 94 20.32 -9.03 0.35
CA ARG A 94 21.77 -8.78 0.31
C ARG A 94 22.49 -9.16 1.61
N HIS A 95 21.79 -9.29 2.72
CA HIS A 95 22.35 -9.58 4.04
C HIS A 95 22.26 -11.06 4.41
N THR A 96 21.53 -11.85 3.63
CA THR A 96 21.40 -13.31 3.81
C THR A 96 22.77 -13.98 3.78
N ARG A 97 23.09 -14.71 4.85
CA ARG A 97 24.31 -15.49 5.00
C ARG A 97 24.07 -16.92 4.54
N LYS A 98 24.56 -17.25 3.35
CA LYS A 98 24.46 -18.61 2.81
C LYS A 98 25.33 -19.59 3.61
N LYS A 99 24.85 -20.82 3.77
CA LYS A 99 25.62 -21.92 4.39
C LYS A 99 26.92 -22.14 3.61
N MET A 100 28.06 -22.03 4.29
CA MET A 100 29.36 -22.30 3.70
C MET A 100 29.58 -23.80 3.56
N ASN A 101 30.27 -24.24 2.50
CA ASN A 101 30.58 -25.65 2.32
C ASN A 101 31.54 -26.12 3.43
N VAL A 102 31.04 -26.94 4.34
CA VAL A 102 31.76 -27.43 5.54
C VAL A 102 33.04 -28.19 5.16
N LYS A 103 33.12 -28.74 3.94
CA LYS A 103 34.33 -29.41 3.43
C LYS A 103 35.53 -28.47 3.28
N ASN A 104 35.28 -27.16 3.20
CA ASN A 104 36.33 -26.14 3.06
C ASN A 104 36.73 -25.51 4.41
N LEU A 105 36.17 -25.99 5.53
CA LEU A 105 36.52 -25.54 6.87
C LEU A 105 37.47 -26.56 7.52
N ASN A 106 38.43 -26.08 8.31
CA ASN A 106 39.23 -26.96 9.17
C ASN A 106 38.30 -27.77 10.07
N THR A 107 38.55 -29.07 10.19
CA THR A 107 37.69 -30.02 10.91
C THR A 107 37.56 -29.67 12.40
N ASP A 108 38.51 -28.92 12.96
CA ASP A 108 38.52 -28.47 14.36
C ASP A 108 37.95 -27.06 14.57
N ALA A 109 37.53 -26.37 13.50
CA ALA A 109 36.99 -25.01 13.58
C ALA A 109 35.47 -25.01 13.76
N ILE A 110 34.98 -24.13 14.64
CA ILE A 110 33.54 -23.90 14.81
C ILE A 110 32.99 -23.27 13.52
N PRO A 111 31.90 -23.81 12.93
CA PRO A 111 31.35 -23.26 11.69
C PRO A 111 30.77 -21.85 11.90
N PRO A 112 30.87 -20.98 10.88
CA PRO A 112 30.33 -19.62 10.95
C PRO A 112 28.80 -19.64 10.98
N VAL A 113 28.21 -18.64 11.64
CA VAL A 113 26.75 -18.44 11.69
C VAL A 113 26.23 -18.12 10.29
N CYS A 114 25.32 -18.96 9.79
CA CYS A 114 24.63 -18.81 8.52
C CYS A 114 23.12 -18.97 8.69
N ASP A 115 22.35 -18.42 7.76
CA ASP A 115 20.90 -18.57 7.74
C ASP A 115 20.53 -19.99 7.28
N LEU A 116 19.51 -20.55 7.91
CA LEU A 116 18.94 -21.84 7.56
C LEU A 116 17.85 -21.65 6.51
N ASP A 117 17.79 -22.57 5.54
CA ASP A 117 16.69 -22.59 4.58
C ASP A 117 15.38 -22.88 5.31
N LEU A 118 14.34 -22.11 4.99
CA LEU A 118 13.00 -22.29 5.54
C LEU A 118 12.47 -23.69 5.28
N SER A 119 12.81 -24.28 4.13
CA SER A 119 12.41 -25.65 3.78
C SER A 119 12.98 -26.67 4.78
N PHE A 120 14.25 -26.50 5.16
CA PHE A 120 14.92 -27.35 6.15
C PHE A 120 14.31 -27.17 7.55
N VAL A 121 14.08 -25.92 7.97
CA VAL A 121 13.47 -25.62 9.28
C VAL A 121 12.06 -26.21 9.38
N ASN A 122 11.24 -26.04 8.34
CA ASN A 122 9.89 -26.56 8.30
C ASN A 122 9.87 -28.10 8.34
N GLN A 123 10.79 -28.75 7.64
CA GLN A 123 10.92 -30.20 7.69
C GLN A 123 11.29 -30.67 9.10
N VAL A 124 12.29 -30.05 9.73
CA VAL A 124 12.73 -30.44 11.09
C VAL A 124 11.65 -30.20 12.15
N LEU A 125 10.91 -29.09 12.06
CA LEU A 125 9.92 -28.72 13.06
C LEU A 125 8.55 -29.37 12.86
N TYR A 126 8.13 -29.62 11.62
CA TYR A 126 6.76 -30.03 11.31
C TYR A 126 6.64 -31.39 10.61
N SER A 127 7.73 -31.99 10.11
CA SER A 127 7.66 -33.38 9.65
C SER A 127 7.52 -34.27 10.88
N SER A 128 6.35 -34.88 11.02
CA SER A 128 5.99 -35.84 12.06
C SER A 128 6.70 -37.19 11.90
N ASP A 129 7.99 -37.18 11.54
CA ASP A 129 8.89 -38.33 11.48
C ASP A 129 9.94 -38.25 12.60
N ILE A 130 9.50 -37.83 13.79
CA ILE A 130 10.14 -38.24 15.05
C ILE A 130 9.32 -39.42 15.57
N LYS A 131 9.68 -40.62 15.12
CA LYS A 131 9.37 -41.88 15.80
C LYS A 131 10.64 -42.69 15.90
#